data_AF-A0A235BPQ5-F1
#
_entry.id   AF-A0A235BPQ5-F1
#
_cell.length_a   1.000
_cell.length_b   1.000
_cell.length_c   1.000
_cell.angle_alpha   90.00
_cell.angle_beta   90.00
_cell.angle_gamma   90.00
#
_symmetry.space_group_name_H-M   'P 1'
#
loop_
_entity.id
_entity.type
_entity.pdbx_description
1 polymer ?
#
loop_
_entity_poly.entity_id
_entity_poly.type
_entity_poly.pdbx_seq_one_letter_code
_entity_poly.pdbx_strand_id
1 'polypeptide(L)'
;VENIEKFDDNEKRLLKRKLKEVSDKIFKNYQEQVATCRRKNYVDPVIRVVAMLPKDELAAMAESLVSLTSFKRKVTMEAETVGGPIDVAVISKGDGFIWIKRKHYFKPELNPQFFAKYYREV
;
A
#
# COMPACT_ATOMS: atom_id res chain seq x y z
N VAL A 1 14.55 34.86 -21.77
CA VAL A 1 14.28 35.05 -23.23
C VAL A 1 13.86 36.48 -23.55
N GLU A 2 13.19 37.19 -22.64
CA GLU A 2 12.73 38.57 -22.88
C GLU A 2 13.85 39.60 -23.00
N ASN A 3 14.99 39.40 -22.30
CA ASN A 3 16.15 40.30 -22.35
C ASN A 3 17.13 40.02 -23.50
N ILE A 4 16.74 39.24 -24.53
CA ILE A 4 17.62 38.95 -25.67
C ILE A 4 17.25 39.92 -26.80
N GLU A 5 17.98 41.03 -26.90
CA GLU A 5 17.71 42.15 -27.82
C GLU A 5 17.91 41.79 -29.31
N LYS A 6 18.57 40.67 -29.63
CA LYS A 6 19.00 40.29 -30.98
C LYS A 6 17.98 39.53 -31.85
N PHE A 7 16.80 39.19 -31.34
CA PHE A 7 15.82 38.35 -32.05
C PHE A 7 14.50 39.09 -32.29
N ASP A 8 13.88 38.84 -33.45
CA ASP A 8 12.51 39.24 -33.76
C ASP A 8 11.50 38.56 -32.80
N ASP A 9 10.32 39.17 -32.61
CA ASP A 9 9.28 38.65 -31.72
C ASP A 9 8.79 37.24 -32.11
N ASN A 10 8.80 36.89 -33.40
CA ASN A 10 8.50 35.54 -33.88
C ASN A 10 9.63 34.56 -33.56
N GLU A 11 10.90 34.96 -33.73
CA GLU A 11 12.06 34.17 -33.31
C GLU A 11 12.07 33.91 -31.79
N LYS A 12 11.73 34.91 -30.97
CA LYS A 12 11.58 34.78 -29.51
C LYS A 12 10.46 33.80 -29.14
N ARG A 13 9.31 33.85 -29.82
CA ARG A 13 8.20 32.89 -29.61
C ARG A 13 8.61 31.47 -30.00
N LEU A 14 9.30 31.31 -31.12
CA LEU A 14 9.79 30.01 -31.59
C LEU A 14 10.80 29.42 -30.60
N LEU A 15 11.72 30.24 -30.08
CA LEU A 15 12.69 29.83 -29.07
C LEU A 15 12.02 29.44 -27.75
N LYS A 16 11.06 30.23 -27.25
CA LYS A 16 10.26 29.88 -26.07
C LYS A 16 9.53 28.55 -26.25
N ARG A 17 8.93 28.32 -27.42
CA ARG A 17 8.23 27.06 -27.73
C ARG A 17 9.18 25.86 -27.73
N LYS A 18 10.31 25.96 -28.43
CA LYS A 18 11.34 24.90 -28.44
C LYS A 18 11.90 24.61 -27.04
N LEU A 19 12.18 25.65 -26.26
CA LEU A 19 12.65 25.49 -24.87
C LEU A 19 11.60 24.79 -24.01
N LYS A 20 10.32 25.13 -24.17
CA LYS A 20 9.22 24.48 -23.46
C LYS A 20 9.11 23.00 -23.86
N GLU A 21 9.15 22.68 -25.14
CA GLU A 21 9.11 21.31 -25.64
C GLU A 21 10.27 20.46 -25.09
N VAL A 22 11.49 21.01 -25.08
CA VAL A 22 12.67 20.34 -24.51
C VAL A 22 12.52 20.18 -22.98
N SER A 23 12.07 21.22 -22.28
CA SER A 23 11.83 21.18 -20.84
C SER A 23 10.79 20.13 -20.46
N ASP A 24 9.66 20.08 -21.16
CA ASP A 24 8.59 19.11 -20.93
C ASP A 24 9.09 17.68 -21.19
N LYS A 25 9.90 17.49 -22.23
CA LYS A 25 10.52 16.18 -22.54
C LYS A 25 11.49 15.74 -21.45
N ILE A 26 12.35 16.64 -20.96
CA ILE A 26 13.28 16.36 -19.86
C ILE A 26 12.51 16.00 -18.59
N PHE A 27 11.50 16.79 -18.25
CA PHE A 27 10.70 16.58 -17.04
C PHE A 27 9.95 15.24 -17.10
N LYS A 28 9.36 14.90 -18.25
CA LYS A 28 8.71 13.60 -18.46
C LYS A 28 9.70 12.44 -18.32
N ASN A 29 10.86 12.53 -18.97
CA ASN A 29 11.89 11.50 -18.86
C ASN A 29 12.39 11.35 -17.41
N TYR A 30 12.56 12.45 -16.69
CA TYR A 30 12.93 12.42 -15.27
C TYR A 30 11.86 11.71 -14.43
N GLN A 31 10.58 12.04 -14.62
CA GLN A 31 9.48 11.37 -13.92
C GLN A 31 9.45 9.86 -14.19
N GLU A 32 9.66 9.45 -15.44
CA GLU A 32 9.75 8.04 -15.85
C GLU A 32 10.95 7.33 -15.19
N GLN A 33 12.11 7.98 -15.13
CA GLN A 33 13.30 7.43 -14.47
C GLN A 33 13.11 7.29 -12.96
N VAL A 34 12.51 8.28 -12.29
CA VAL A 34 12.20 8.21 -10.86
C VAL A 34 11.19 7.10 -10.58
N ALA A 35 10.14 6.96 -11.39
CA ALA A 35 9.16 5.90 -11.25
C ALA A 35 9.80 4.51 -11.44
N THR A 36 10.66 4.36 -12.45
CA THR A 36 11.41 3.13 -12.72
C THR A 36 12.34 2.77 -11.57
N CYS A 37 13.10 3.76 -11.08
CA CYS A 37 14.01 3.59 -9.94
C CYS A 37 13.23 3.16 -8.69
N ARG A 38 12.12 3.84 -8.38
CA ARG A 38 11.26 3.49 -7.24
C ARG A 38 10.76 2.05 -7.34
N ARG A 39 10.29 1.67 -8.53
CA ARG A 39 9.76 0.32 -8.76
C ARG A 39 10.85 -0.73 -8.58
N LYS A 40 11.98 -0.58 -9.28
CA LYS A 40 13.07 -1.55 -9.28
C LYS A 40 13.71 -1.74 -7.89
N ASN A 41 13.87 -0.64 -7.14
CA ASN A 41 14.62 -0.67 -5.89
C ASN A 41 13.77 -0.90 -4.64
N TYR A 42 12.46 -0.61 -4.69
CA TYR A 42 11.60 -0.70 -3.49
C TYR A 42 10.34 -1.54 -3.69
N VAL A 43 9.70 -1.46 -4.86
CA VAL A 43 8.44 -2.21 -5.10
C VAL A 43 8.72 -3.66 -5.46
N ASP A 44 9.53 -3.90 -6.50
CA ASP A 44 9.78 -5.24 -7.01
C ASP A 44 10.47 -6.17 -5.97
N PRO A 45 11.40 -5.71 -5.11
CA PRO A 45 11.94 -6.54 -4.04
C PRO A 45 10.86 -7.01 -3.07
N VAL A 46 9.94 -6.14 -2.65
CA VAL A 46 8.84 -6.49 -1.75
C VAL A 46 7.90 -7.49 -2.43
N ILE A 47 7.54 -7.28 -3.69
CA ILE A 47 6.70 -8.21 -4.46
C ILE A 47 7.35 -9.60 -4.57
N ARG A 48 8.68 -9.67 -4.77
CA ARG A 48 9.40 -10.95 -4.80
C ARG A 48 9.34 -11.68 -3.47
N VAL A 49 9.51 -10.98 -2.36
CA VAL A 49 9.38 -11.58 -1.02
C VAL A 49 7.96 -12.10 -0.81
N VAL A 50 6.94 -11.29 -1.10
CA VAL A 50 5.51 -11.67 -0.98
C VAL A 50 5.20 -12.94 -1.77
N ALA A 51 5.76 -13.09 -2.97
CA ALA A 51 5.54 -14.26 -3.81
C ALA A 51 6.09 -15.57 -3.21
N MET A 52 7.01 -15.48 -2.24
CA MET A 52 7.64 -16.61 -1.57
C MET A 52 7.11 -16.85 -0.15
N LEU A 53 6.24 -15.98 0.37
CA LEU A 53 5.74 -16.10 1.74
C LEU A 53 4.83 -17.32 1.91
N PRO A 54 4.96 -18.05 3.03
CA PRO A 54 3.97 -19.05 3.42
C PRO A 54 2.63 -18.37 3.77
N LYS A 55 1.56 -19.18 3.84
CA LYS A 55 0.17 -18.69 3.97
C LYS A 55 -0.07 -17.87 5.24
N ASP A 56 0.54 -18.26 6.34
CA ASP A 56 0.47 -17.59 7.64
C ASP A 56 1.21 -16.25 7.64
N GLU A 57 2.42 -16.19 7.07
CA GLU A 57 3.16 -14.93 6.94
C GLU A 57 2.48 -13.96 5.97
N LEU A 58 1.91 -14.46 4.87
CA LEU A 58 1.13 -13.64 3.94
C LEU A 58 -0.09 -12.99 4.64
N ALA A 59 -0.76 -13.75 5.49
CA ALA A 59 -1.87 -13.25 6.30
C ALA A 59 -1.41 -12.17 7.31
N ALA A 60 -0.28 -12.39 7.99
CA ALA A 60 0.29 -11.41 8.91
C ALA A 60 0.73 -10.10 8.21
N MET A 61 1.28 -10.22 7.00
CA MET A 61 1.62 -9.06 6.18
C MET A 61 0.37 -8.27 5.78
N ALA A 62 -0.69 -8.96 5.35
CA ALA A 62 -1.96 -8.32 5.01
C ALA A 62 -2.55 -7.56 6.21
N GLU A 63 -2.52 -8.17 7.40
CA GLU A 63 -2.93 -7.49 8.64
C GLU A 63 -2.14 -6.21 8.88
N SER A 64 -0.81 -6.30 8.76
CA SER A 64 0.10 -5.19 9.02
C SER A 64 -0.15 -4.01 8.08
N LEU A 65 -0.45 -4.25 6.80
CA LEU A 65 -0.77 -3.20 5.84
C LEU A 65 -2.08 -2.47 6.17
N VAL A 66 -3.11 -3.20 6.61
CA VAL A 66 -4.38 -2.60 7.05
C VAL A 66 -4.15 -1.79 8.32
N SER A 67 -3.38 -2.32 9.27
CA SER A 67 -3.00 -1.63 10.50
C SER A 67 -2.23 -0.34 10.23
N LEU A 68 -1.24 -0.37 9.33
CA LEU A 68 -0.50 0.82 8.90
C LEU A 68 -1.41 1.88 8.27
N THR A 69 -2.41 1.46 7.49
CA THR A 69 -3.38 2.39 6.90
C THR A 69 -4.24 3.04 7.98
N SER A 70 -4.73 2.26 8.96
CA SER A 70 -5.50 2.80 10.09
C SER A 70 -4.65 3.77 10.92
N PHE A 71 -3.39 3.41 11.19
CA PHE A 71 -2.45 4.29 11.88
C PHE A 71 -2.19 5.58 11.10
N LYS A 72 -1.96 5.50 9.79
CA LYS A 72 -1.77 6.68 8.93
C LYS A 72 -2.94 7.66 9.06
N ARG A 73 -4.19 7.18 8.95
CA ARG A 73 -5.38 8.04 9.05
C ARG A 73 -5.47 8.73 10.41
N LYS A 74 -5.18 8.00 11.50
CA LYS A 74 -5.15 8.53 12.87
C LYS A 74 -4.18 9.68 13.04
N VAL A 75 -2.96 9.55 12.49
CA VAL A 75 -1.92 10.57 12.67
C VAL A 75 -2.06 11.76 11.70
N THR A 76 -2.70 11.59 10.54
CA THR A 76 -2.87 12.65 9.55
C THR A 76 -4.15 13.48 9.70
N MET A 77 -4.94 13.27 10.77
CA MET A 77 -6.27 13.90 10.97
C MET A 77 -7.21 13.72 9.75
N GLU A 78 -7.02 12.67 8.97
CA GLU A 78 -7.89 12.31 7.85
C GLU A 78 -9.06 11.46 8.39
N ALA A 79 -10.20 11.44 7.69
CA ALA A 79 -11.32 10.58 8.09
C ALA A 79 -10.88 9.11 8.21
N GLU A 80 -11.18 8.46 9.35
CA GLU A 80 -10.87 7.06 9.58
C GLU A 80 -11.78 6.16 8.71
N THR A 81 -11.32 5.84 7.49
CA THR A 81 -12.02 4.92 6.60
C THR A 81 -11.80 3.45 6.96
N VAL A 82 -10.78 3.16 7.78
CA VAL A 82 -10.44 1.82 8.28
C VAL A 82 -10.08 1.91 9.76
N GLY A 83 -10.82 1.18 10.61
CA GLY A 83 -10.65 1.19 12.06
C GLY A 83 -11.22 -0.07 12.72
N GLY A 84 -10.91 -0.24 14.00
CA GLY A 84 -11.34 -1.40 14.79
C GLY A 84 -10.44 -2.65 14.63
N PRO A 85 -10.88 -3.79 15.20
CA PRO A 85 -10.16 -5.06 15.12
C PRO A 85 -10.10 -5.61 13.70
N ILE A 86 -8.94 -6.17 13.33
CA ILE A 86 -8.71 -6.75 11.99
C ILE A 86 -8.87 -8.27 12.10
N ASP A 87 -9.82 -8.80 11.33
CA ASP A 87 -10.01 -10.24 11.15
C ASP A 87 -9.38 -10.66 9.80
N VAL A 88 -8.66 -11.77 9.82
CA VAL A 88 -7.88 -12.27 8.69
C VAL A 88 -8.21 -13.74 8.45
N ALA A 89 -8.61 -14.04 7.22
CA ALA A 89 -8.81 -15.40 6.74
C ALA A 89 -7.95 -15.65 5.50
N VAL A 90 -7.54 -16.91 5.33
CA VAL A 90 -6.86 -17.41 4.14
C VAL A 90 -7.76 -18.43 3.48
N ILE A 91 -7.86 -18.35 2.14
CA ILE A 91 -8.50 -19.36 1.31
C ILE A 91 -7.43 -19.97 0.42
N SER A 92 -7.23 -21.28 0.52
CA SER A 92 -6.30 -22.00 -0.37
C SER A 92 -6.96 -23.27 -0.93
N LYS A 93 -6.45 -23.76 -2.06
CA LYS A 93 -6.97 -24.98 -2.68
C LYS A 93 -6.81 -26.22 -1.78
N GLY A 94 -5.73 -26.29 -1.01
CA GLY A 94 -5.44 -27.44 -0.15
C GLY A 94 -6.26 -27.43 1.14
N ASP A 95 -6.37 -26.27 1.77
CA ASP A 95 -6.90 -26.17 3.13
C ASP A 95 -8.32 -25.58 3.21
N GLY A 96 -8.87 -25.12 2.08
CA GLY A 96 -10.15 -24.41 2.04
C GLY A 96 -10.06 -23.06 2.75
N PHE A 97 -11.15 -22.66 3.40
CA PHE A 97 -11.25 -21.41 4.15
C PHE A 97 -10.79 -21.60 5.60
N ILE A 98 -9.83 -20.79 6.05
CA ILE A 98 -9.28 -20.83 7.41
C ILE A 98 -9.21 -19.41 7.99
N TRP A 99 -9.72 -19.22 9.20
CA TRP A 99 -9.44 -18.01 9.99
C TRP A 99 -8.02 -18.08 10.56
N ILE A 100 -7.16 -17.15 10.16
CA ILE A 100 -5.80 -17.00 10.74
C ILE A 100 -5.86 -16.14 12.00
N LYS A 101 -6.69 -15.09 11.97
CA LYS A 101 -6.93 -14.21 13.09
C LYS A 101 -8.39 -13.79 13.09
N ARG A 102 -9.06 -13.94 14.22
CA ARG A 102 -10.45 -13.50 14.36
C ARG A 102 -10.66 -12.95 15.75
N LYS A 103 -11.35 -11.83 15.84
CA LYS A 103 -11.85 -11.30 17.10
C LYS A 103 -12.93 -12.24 17.62
N HIS A 104 -12.58 -13.02 18.62
CA HIS A 104 -13.56 -13.75 19.42
C HIS A 104 -14.17 -12.81 20.47
N TYR A 105 -15.44 -13.07 20.83
CA TYR A 105 -16.11 -12.33 21.90
C TYR A 105 -15.31 -12.39 23.21
N PHE A 106 -14.72 -13.56 23.50
CA PHE A 106 -13.71 -13.74 24.54
C PHE A 106 -12.71 -14.82 24.14
N LYS A 107 -11.55 -14.81 24.81
CA LYS A 107 -10.55 -15.88 24.70
C LYS A 107 -11.02 -17.09 25.51
N PRO A 108 -11.13 -18.30 24.92
CA PRO A 108 -11.57 -19.49 25.63
C PRO A 108 -10.77 -19.79 26.89
N GLU A 109 -9.46 -19.56 26.82
CA GLU A 109 -8.49 -19.86 27.89
C GLU A 109 -8.70 -18.96 29.12
N LEU A 110 -9.27 -17.77 28.92
CA LEU A 110 -9.62 -16.85 30.01
C LEU A 110 -11.01 -17.13 30.62
N ASN A 111 -11.82 -17.99 29.98
CA ASN A 111 -13.20 -18.27 30.39
C ASN A 111 -13.51 -19.78 30.39
N PRO A 112 -12.68 -20.63 31.03
CA PRO A 112 -12.85 -22.09 30.99
C PRO A 112 -14.21 -22.55 31.54
N GLN A 113 -14.77 -21.81 32.50
CA GLN A 113 -16.08 -22.07 33.10
C GLN A 113 -17.24 -22.04 32.09
N PHE A 114 -17.13 -21.20 31.04
CA PHE A 114 -18.16 -21.11 30.01
C PHE A 114 -18.27 -22.44 29.25
N PHE A 115 -17.13 -23.00 28.83
CA PHE A 115 -17.06 -24.28 28.11
C PHE A 115 -17.42 -25.46 29.01
N ALA A 116 -16.93 -25.47 30.25
CA ALA A 116 -17.24 -26.54 31.20
C ALA A 116 -18.76 -26.68 31.48
N LYS A 117 -19.52 -25.57 31.37
CA LYS A 117 -20.98 -25.59 31.51
C LYS A 117 -21.68 -25.98 30.20
N TYR A 118 -21.28 -25.38 29.07
CA TYR A 118 -21.95 -25.58 27.78
C TYR A 118 -21.74 -26.98 27.17
N TYR A 119 -20.61 -27.63 27.45
CA TYR A 119 -20.28 -28.96 26.92
C TYR A 119 -20.64 -30.12 27.86
N ARG A 120 -21.25 -29.85 29.03
CA ARG A 120 -21.78 -30.87 29.95
C ARG A 120 -23.22 -31.28 29.63
N GLU A 121 -23.93 -30.51 28.81
CA GLU A 121 -25.33 -30.77 28.45
C GLU A 121 -25.47 -31.56 27.13
N VAL A 122 -24.41 -32.25 26.70
CA VAL A 122 -24.41 -33.18 25.56
C VAL A 122 -23.99 -34.57 26.02
#